data_AF-A0A2S7KLJ0-F1
#
_entry.id   AF-A0A2S7KLJ0-F1
#
_cell.length_a   1.000
_cell.length_b   1.000
_cell.length_c   1.000
_cell.angle_alpha   90.00
_cell.angle_beta   90.00
_cell.angle_gamma   90.00
#
_symmetry.space_group_name_H-M   'P 1'
#
loop_
_entity.id
_entity.type
_entity.pdbx_description
1 polymer ?
#
loop_
_entity_poly.entity_id
_entity_poly.type
_entity_poly.pdbx_seq_one_letter_code
_entity_poly.pdbx_strand_id
1 'polypeptide(L)'
;MKQVSHKIMSILMAFVVLFSTMSFTIDMHFCGDTLVETAVFHKAKGCGMEMQKPSTNDCEMTKKNCCKDEQLVVDGQDELHLSVDQVTFNQQLFIASFVYTYRTLFEGSDKNVTSYAAYKSPLVIRQLYKLDETYLI
;
A
#
# COMPACT_ATOMS: atom_id res chain seq x y z
N MET A 1 -12.53 27.27 -7.22
CA MET A 1 -11.93 25.92 -7.31
C MET A 1 -10.59 25.87 -8.06
N LYS A 2 -10.43 26.57 -9.21
CA LYS A 2 -9.19 26.53 -10.01
C LYS A 2 -7.90 26.97 -9.29
N GLN A 3 -7.98 27.94 -8.37
CA GLN A 3 -6.80 28.39 -7.61
C GLN A 3 -6.36 27.39 -6.53
N VAL A 4 -7.32 26.71 -5.89
CA VAL A 4 -7.00 25.70 -4.87
C VAL A 4 -6.38 24.46 -5.51
N SER A 5 -6.91 24.00 -6.65
CA SER A 5 -6.32 22.88 -7.40
C SER A 5 -4.90 23.18 -7.89
N HIS A 6 -4.63 24.42 -8.33
CA HIS A 6 -3.27 24.82 -8.74
C HIS A 6 -2.29 24.83 -7.56
N LYS A 7 -2.72 25.31 -6.39
CA LYS A 7 -1.87 25.29 -5.18
C LYS A 7 -1.57 23.86 -4.72
N ILE A 8 -2.56 22.97 -4.74
CA ILE A 8 -2.37 21.55 -4.41
C ILE A 8 -1.39 20.90 -5.38
N MET A 9 -1.57 21.12 -6.69
CA MET A 9 -0.66 20.60 -7.71
C MET A 9 0.78 21.09 -7.51
N SER A 10 0.95 22.39 -7.22
CA SER A 10 2.27 22.97 -6.98
C SER A 10 2.95 22.37 -5.74
N ILE A 11 2.21 22.15 -4.66
CA ILE A 11 2.75 21.53 -3.44
C ILE A 11 3.12 20.07 -3.70
N LEU A 12 2.27 19.34 -4.43
CA LEU A 12 2.50 17.93 -4.76
C LEU A 12 3.75 17.78 -5.65
N MET A 13 3.91 18.63 -6.66
CA MET A 13 5.11 18.67 -7.50
C MET A 13 6.36 19.00 -6.68
N ALA A 14 6.27 19.91 -5.70
CA ALA A 14 7.39 20.20 -4.82
C ALA A 14 7.82 18.98 -3.98
N PHE A 15 6.86 18.21 -3.44
CA PHE A 15 7.18 16.96 -2.73
C PHE A 15 7.79 15.91 -3.65
N VAL A 16 7.25 15.73 -4.87
CA VAL A 16 7.80 14.79 -5.85
C VAL A 16 9.26 15.11 -6.15
N VAL A 17 9.58 16.37 -6.42
CA VAL A 17 10.95 16.81 -6.67
C VAL A 17 11.83 16.56 -5.44
N LEU A 18 11.38 16.99 -4.26
CA LEU A 18 12.13 16.86 -3.01
C LEU A 18 12.50 15.39 -2.71
N PHE A 19 11.56 14.46 -2.82
CA PHE A 19 11.83 13.04 -2.58
C PHE A 19 12.67 12.40 -3.70
N SER A 20 12.57 12.89 -4.94
CA SER A 20 13.36 12.38 -6.07
C SER A 20 14.83 12.80 -6.00
N THR A 21 15.11 14.01 -5.49
CA THR A 21 16.48 14.56 -5.40
C THR A 21 17.17 14.25 -4.08
N MET A 22 16.43 13.82 -3.06
CA MET A 22 17.01 13.54 -1.74
C MET A 22 17.67 12.16 -1.72
N SER A 23 18.99 12.12 -1.53
CA SER A 23 19.70 10.89 -1.21
C SER A 23 19.46 10.50 0.25
N PHE A 24 19.24 9.21 0.52
CA PHE A 24 19.08 8.69 1.87
C PHE A 24 19.91 7.43 2.09
N THR A 25 20.49 7.34 3.27
CA THR A 25 21.28 6.18 3.70
C THR A 25 20.45 5.36 4.67
N ILE A 26 20.34 4.06 4.39
CA ILE A 26 19.71 3.07 5.24
C ILE A 26 20.80 2.23 5.88
N ASP A 27 20.92 2.31 7.20
CA ASP A 27 21.80 1.46 7.99
C ASP A 27 21.01 0.24 8.47
N MET A 28 21.50 -0.96 8.19
CA MET A 28 20.88 -2.25 8.51
C MET A 28 21.82 -3.05 9.44
N HIS A 29 21.29 -3.51 10.57
CA HIS A 29 22.02 -4.36 11.51
C HIS A 29 21.54 -5.80 11.42
N PHE A 30 22.45 -6.71 11.05
CA PHE A 30 22.21 -8.14 11.03
C PHE A 30 22.91 -8.83 12.20
N CYS A 31 22.24 -9.79 12.83
CA CYS A 31 22.80 -10.70 13.81
C CYS A 31 22.68 -12.13 13.25
N GLY A 32 23.78 -12.70 12.80
CA GLY A 32 23.80 -13.91 11.98
C GLY A 32 23.13 -13.66 10.62
N ASP A 33 22.10 -14.45 10.32
CA ASP A 33 21.30 -14.34 9.09
C ASP A 33 20.00 -13.53 9.28
N THR A 34 19.81 -12.92 10.45
CA THR A 34 18.57 -12.22 10.80
C THR A 34 18.77 -10.71 10.84
N LEU A 35 17.90 -9.96 10.17
CA LEU A 35 17.84 -8.50 10.24
C LEU A 35 17.16 -8.09 11.54
N VAL A 36 17.87 -7.33 12.38
CA VAL A 36 17.40 -6.96 13.72
C VAL A 36 16.92 -5.52 13.74
N GLU A 37 17.65 -4.62 13.07
CA GLU A 37 17.28 -3.21 13.02
C GLU A 37 17.60 -2.57 11.67
N THR A 38 16.80 -1.60 11.30
CA THR A 38 17.01 -0.75 10.13
C THR A 38 16.72 0.68 10.53
N ALA A 39 17.65 1.58 10.23
CA ALA A 39 17.54 2.99 10.55
C ALA A 39 17.85 3.85 9.32
N VAL A 40 17.15 4.98 9.22
CA VAL A 40 17.27 5.92 8.10
C VAL A 40 17.84 7.23 8.65
N PHE A 41 18.92 7.73 8.05
CA PHE A 41 19.68 8.93 8.49
C PHE A 41 20.38 8.85 9.85
N HIS A 42 20.31 7.70 10.54
CA HIS A 42 21.01 7.46 11.79
C HIS A 42 21.44 6.01 11.87
N LYS A 43 22.48 5.74 12.67
CA LYS A 43 23.00 4.38 12.83
C LYS A 43 21.94 3.48 13.45
N ALA A 44 21.71 2.31 12.85
CA ALA A 44 20.86 1.26 13.42
C ALA A 44 21.35 0.91 14.82
N LYS A 45 20.43 0.81 15.78
CA LYS A 45 20.80 0.35 17.12
C LYS A 45 21.18 -1.12 17.01
N GLY A 46 22.37 -1.46 17.49
CA GLY A 46 22.84 -2.85 17.50
C GLY A 46 21.98 -3.72 18.42
N CYS A 47 22.32 -5.00 18.51
CA CYS A 47 21.66 -6.04 19.33
C CYS A 47 21.63 -5.81 20.87
N GLY A 48 21.69 -4.56 21.35
CA GLY A 48 21.63 -4.23 22.77
C GLY A 48 22.85 -4.70 23.58
N MET A 49 23.88 -5.24 22.93
CA MET A 49 25.14 -5.69 23.57
C MET A 49 26.14 -4.55 23.81
N GLU A 50 25.69 -3.30 23.72
CA GLU A 50 26.47 -2.10 24.03
C GLU A 50 26.61 -1.87 25.56
N MET A 51 26.38 -2.89 26.39
CA MET A 51 26.49 -2.78 27.84
C MET A 51 27.84 -3.30 28.36
N GLN A 52 28.59 -2.34 28.91
CA GLN A 52 29.76 -2.41 29.77
C GLN A 52 31.12 -2.74 29.14
N LYS A 53 32.03 -1.78 29.34
CA LYS A 53 33.49 -1.93 29.27
C LYS A 53 33.90 -3.27 29.92
N PRO A 54 34.84 -4.02 29.34
CA PRO A 54 35.21 -5.32 29.87
C PRO A 54 35.82 -5.11 31.27
N SER A 55 35.08 -5.49 32.32
CA SER A 55 35.71 -5.77 33.60
C SER A 55 36.60 -6.98 33.40
N THR A 56 37.89 -6.77 33.63
CA THR A 56 38.91 -7.78 33.76
C THR A 56 38.37 -9.06 34.41
N ASN A 57 38.47 -10.16 33.66
CA ASN A 57 38.69 -11.55 34.07
C ASN A 57 37.76 -12.51 33.31
N ASP A 58 38.42 -13.42 32.60
CA ASP A 58 37.92 -14.70 32.09
C ASP A 58 36.70 -14.68 31.17
N CYS A 59 36.95 -14.29 29.91
CA CYS A 59 36.24 -14.86 28.77
C CYS A 59 37.13 -14.78 27.50
N GLU A 60 38.14 -15.65 27.45
CA GLU A 60 38.72 -16.07 26.17
C GLU A 60 37.70 -16.96 25.44
N MET A 61 36.70 -16.35 24.83
CA MET A 61 35.90 -17.00 23.81
C MET A 61 35.97 -16.10 22.58
N THR A 62 36.89 -16.43 21.69
CA THR A 62 36.95 -16.00 20.30
C THR A 62 35.67 -16.41 19.57
N LYS A 63 34.53 -15.80 19.92
CA LYS A 63 33.29 -15.91 19.16
C LYS A 63 33.50 -15.10 17.89
N LYS A 64 33.53 -15.80 16.76
CA LYS A 64 33.49 -15.21 15.41
C LYS A 64 32.43 -14.09 15.42
N ASN A 65 32.78 -12.90 14.92
CA ASN A 65 31.90 -11.74 14.82
C ASN A 65 30.58 -12.16 14.14
N CYS A 66 29.53 -12.35 14.93
CA CYS A 66 28.22 -12.81 14.45
C CYS A 66 27.35 -11.66 13.93
N CYS A 67 27.65 -10.41 14.32
CA CYS A 67 26.91 -9.26 13.84
C CYS A 67 27.59 -8.65 12.61
N LYS A 68 26.77 -8.25 11.63
CA LYS A 68 27.19 -7.57 10.41
C LYS A 68 26.34 -6.33 10.21
N ASP A 69 27.00 -5.18 10.09
CA ASP A 69 26.38 -3.93 9.69
C ASP A 69 26.46 -3.80 8.16
N GLU A 70 25.34 -3.54 7.52
CA GLU A 70 25.26 -3.23 6.09
C GLU A 70 24.67 -1.84 5.92
N GLN A 71 25.25 -1.04 5.04
CA GLN A 71 24.74 0.29 4.71
C GLN A 71 24.34 0.32 3.24
N LEU A 72 23.07 0.64 3.00
CA LEU A 72 22.54 0.85 1.67
C LEU A 72 22.38 2.36 1.44
N VAL A 73 23.16 2.89 0.51
CA VAL A 73 23.02 4.28 0.06
C VAL A 73 22.06 4.29 -1.12
N VAL A 74 20.95 5.01 -0.99
CA VAL A 74 20.06 5.33 -2.09
C VAL A 74 20.41 6.73 -2.57
N ASP A 75 21.10 6.80 -3.71
CA ASP A 75 21.45 8.05 -4.35
C ASP A 75 20.20 8.67 -5.00
N GLY A 76 19.90 9.92 -4.62
CA GLY A 76 18.87 10.74 -5.26
C GLY A 76 19.27 11.12 -6.69
N GLN A 77 18.28 11.42 -7.52
CA GLN A 77 18.54 11.90 -8.88
C GLN A 77 19.02 13.35 -8.85
N ASP A 78 20.28 13.59 -9.23
CA ASP A 78 20.83 14.95 -9.43
C ASP A 78 20.32 15.57 -10.73
N GLU A 79 20.28 14.79 -11.82
CA GLU A 79 19.73 15.20 -13.11
C GLU A 79 18.49 14.36 -13.44
N LEU A 80 17.37 15.06 -13.67
CA LEU A 80 16.12 14.44 -14.07
C LEU A 80 16.26 13.97 -15.53
N HIS A 81 16.63 12.71 -15.72
CA HIS A 81 16.62 12.09 -17.05
C HIS A 81 15.16 12.05 -17.55
N LEU A 82 14.81 12.99 -18.43
CA LEU A 82 13.51 13.06 -19.10
C LEU A 82 13.33 11.96 -20.15
N SER A 83 13.75 10.73 -19.86
CA SER A 83 13.27 9.55 -20.58
C SER A 83 11.90 9.19 -20.02
N VAL A 84 10.91 10.06 -20.29
CA VAL A 84 9.52 9.62 -20.21
C VAL A 84 9.39 8.59 -21.32
N ASP A 85 9.35 7.31 -20.95
CA ASP A 85 9.09 6.24 -21.91
C ASP A 85 7.84 6.64 -22.70
N GLN A 86 8.01 6.74 -24.02
CA GLN A 86 6.92 7.15 -24.89
C GLN A 86 5.82 6.10 -24.79
N VAL A 87 4.76 6.44 -24.07
CA VAL A 87 3.57 5.60 -23.99
C VAL A 87 3.02 5.48 -25.40
N THR A 88 3.09 4.28 -25.93
CA THR A 88 2.57 4.00 -27.28
C THR A 88 1.06 4.19 -27.31
N PHE A 89 0.51 4.49 -28.49
CA PHE A 89 -0.94 4.64 -28.67
C PHE A 89 -1.73 3.45 -28.12
N ASN A 90 -1.22 2.23 -28.29
CA ASN A 90 -1.86 1.01 -27.79
C ASN A 90 -1.88 0.95 -26.26
N GLN A 91 -0.81 1.38 -25.58
CA GLN A 91 -0.77 1.44 -24.12
C GLN A 91 -1.75 2.50 -23.59
N GLN A 92 -1.85 3.64 -24.27
CA GLN A 92 -2.82 4.67 -23.89
C GLN A 92 -4.27 4.20 -24.08
N LEU A 93 -4.56 3.49 -25.19
CA LEU A 93 -5.87 2.87 -25.43
C LEU A 93 -6.20 1.81 -24.38
N PHE A 94 -5.22 1.00 -23.98
CA PHE A 94 -5.38 0.01 -22.92
C PHE A 94 -5.70 0.68 -21.58
N ILE A 95 -4.92 1.68 -21.16
CA ILE A 95 -5.16 2.41 -19.90
C ILE A 95 -6.54 3.07 -19.92
N ALA A 96 -6.92 3.71 -21.01
CA ALA A 96 -8.23 4.36 -21.14
C ALA A 96 -9.38 3.35 -21.05
N SER A 97 -9.29 2.23 -21.76
CA SER A 97 -10.32 1.17 -21.73
C SER A 97 -10.39 0.48 -20.37
N PHE A 98 -9.25 0.24 -19.72
CA PHE A 98 -9.18 -0.30 -18.37
C PHE A 98 -9.85 0.64 -17.35
N VAL A 99 -9.52 1.93 -17.35
CA VAL A 99 -10.14 2.91 -16.45
C VAL A 99 -11.64 3.03 -16.71
N TYR A 100 -12.06 3.03 -17.98
CA TYR A 100 -13.47 3.09 -18.35
C TYR A 100 -14.25 1.87 -17.83
N THR A 101 -13.77 0.65 -18.10
CA THR A 101 -14.42 -0.58 -17.65
C THR A 101 -14.43 -0.70 -16.14
N TYR A 102 -13.34 -0.33 -15.46
CA TYR A 102 -13.27 -0.33 -14.01
C TYR A 102 -14.26 0.68 -13.41
N ARG A 103 -14.42 1.87 -14.00
CA ARG A 103 -15.45 2.84 -13.57
C ARG A 103 -16.85 2.23 -13.64
N THR A 104 -17.18 1.52 -14.73
CA THR A 104 -18.48 0.86 -14.90
C THR A 104 -18.71 -0.26 -13.89
N LEU A 105 -17.65 -0.94 -13.43
CA LEU A 105 -17.77 -1.96 -12.38
C LEU A 105 -18.24 -1.39 -11.04
N PHE A 106 -17.88 -0.14 -10.73
CA PHE A 106 -18.24 0.54 -9.48
C PHE A 106 -19.33 1.60 -9.64
N GLU A 107 -19.84 1.85 -10.85
CA GLU A 107 -21.14 2.49 -11.05
C GLU A 107 -22.20 1.51 -10.54
N GLY A 108 -22.45 1.60 -9.23
CA GLY A 108 -23.51 0.87 -8.55
C GLY A 108 -24.79 1.00 -9.35
N SER A 109 -25.51 -0.13 -9.49
CA SER A 109 -26.75 -0.22 -10.25
C SER A 109 -27.73 0.85 -9.76
N ASP A 110 -27.69 2.02 -10.42
CA ASP A 110 -28.60 3.09 -10.12
C ASP A 110 -29.96 2.63 -10.63
N LYS A 111 -30.87 2.52 -9.67
CA LYS A 111 -32.23 2.01 -9.74
C LYS A 111 -32.30 0.52 -9.43
N ASN A 112 -32.71 0.27 -8.19
CA ASN A 112 -33.72 -0.72 -7.86
C ASN A 112 -34.97 -0.55 -8.76
N VAL A 113 -34.86 -0.78 -10.08
CA VAL A 113 -36.02 -1.07 -10.93
C VAL A 113 -36.42 -2.49 -10.55
N THR A 114 -37.07 -2.61 -9.40
CA THR A 114 -37.77 -3.84 -9.08
C THR A 114 -38.77 -4.04 -10.21
N SER A 115 -38.61 -5.10 -11.00
CA SER A 115 -39.52 -5.44 -12.10
C SER A 115 -40.97 -5.63 -11.62
N TYR A 116 -41.18 -5.63 -10.31
CA TYR A 116 -42.44 -5.82 -9.60
C TYR A 116 -43.01 -4.53 -8.99
N ALA A 117 -42.41 -3.35 -9.19
CA ALA A 117 -42.98 -2.10 -8.69
C ALA A 117 -44.40 -1.82 -9.24
N ALA A 118 -44.68 -2.31 -10.46
CA ALA A 118 -45.99 -2.22 -11.10
C ALA A 118 -46.93 -3.39 -10.74
N TYR A 119 -46.46 -4.41 -10.01
CA TYR A 119 -47.30 -5.54 -9.62
C TYR A 119 -48.18 -5.14 -8.46
N LYS A 120 -49.48 -5.02 -8.74
CA LYS A 120 -50.48 -4.86 -7.70
C LYS A 120 -50.76 -6.25 -7.11
N SER A 121 -50.37 -6.46 -5.86
CA SER A 121 -50.60 -7.75 -5.19
C SER A 121 -52.09 -8.11 -5.26
N PRO A 122 -52.45 -9.29 -5.79
CA PRO A 122 -53.83 -9.70 -5.91
C PRO A 122 -54.44 -9.83 -4.52
N LEU A 123 -55.72 -9.44 -4.41
CA LEU A 123 -56.45 -9.56 -3.17
C LEU A 123 -56.53 -11.04 -2.78
N VAL A 124 -56.06 -11.37 -1.59
CA VAL A 124 -56.06 -12.74 -1.05
C VAL A 124 -57.50 -13.12 -0.71
N ILE A 125 -58.19 -13.73 -1.67
CA ILE A 125 -59.60 -14.18 -1.57
C ILE A 125 -59.75 -15.50 -0.81
N ARG A 126 -58.65 -16.22 -0.56
CA ARG A 126 -58.65 -17.51 0.13
C ARG A 126 -57.51 -17.55 1.13
N GLN A 127 -57.73 -18.26 2.23
CA GLN A 127 -56.73 -18.48 3.28
C GLN A 127 -55.63 -19.43 2.74
N LEU A 128 -54.68 -18.89 1.97
CA LEU A 128 -53.59 -19.66 1.35
C LEU A 128 -52.77 -20.43 2.41
N TYR A 129 -52.65 -19.88 3.62
CA TYR A 129 -51.97 -20.55 4.73
C TYR A 129 -52.58 -21.91 5.10
N LYS A 130 -53.89 -22.14 4.86
CA LYS A 130 -54.52 -23.45 5.06
C LYS A 130 -54.16 -24.50 4.00
N LEU A 131 -53.69 -24.08 2.83
CA LEU A 131 -53.24 -25.01 1.78
C LEU A 131 -51.86 -25.59 2.10
N ASP A 132 -51.07 -24.85 2.89
CA ASP A 132 -49.69 -25.19 3.28
C ASP A 132 -49.60 -25.70 4.73
N GLU A 133 -50.75 -25.82 5.43
CA GLU A 133 -50.82 -26.39 6.76
C GLU A 133 -50.59 -27.91 6.69
N THR A 134 -49.44 -28.35 7.19
CA THR A 134 -49.16 -29.75 7.49
C THR A 134 -49.53 -30.01 8.95
N TYR A 135 -50.60 -30.77 9.16
CA TYR A 135 -50.96 -31.21 10.50
C TYR A 135 -50.11 -32.43 10.86
N LEU A 136 -49.29 -32.30 11.89
CA LEU A 136 -48.67 -33.44 12.55
C LEU A 136 -49.78 -34.23 13.25
N ILE A 137 -49.96 -35.49 12.85
CA ILE A 137 -50.81 -36.49 13.52
C ILE A 137 -50.08 -37.02 14.75
#